data_AF-A0A0A1GZQ1-F1
#
_entry.id   AF-A0A0A1GZQ1-F1
#
_cell.length_a   1.000
_cell.length_b   1.000
_cell.length_c   1.000
_cell.angle_alpha   90.00
_cell.angle_beta   90.00
_cell.angle_gamma   90.00
#
_symmetry.space_group_name_H-M   'P 1'
#
loop_
_entity.id
_entity.type
_entity.pdbx_description
1 polymer ?
#
loop_
_entity_poly.entity_id
_entity_poly.type
_entity_poly.pdbx_seq_one_letter_code
_entity_poly.pdbx_strand_id
1 'polypeptide(L)' 'MTFPDYDAIKGWFNLKLWTPEMVAKAVELKVITADQYKTITGDDYQAMAAASTTPTGTANVTPTS' A
#
# COMPACT_ATOMS: atom_id res chain seq x y z
N MET A 1 -11.82 6.09 19.23
CA MET A 1 -10.61 6.73 18.66
C MET A 1 -10.83 6.83 17.17
N THR A 2 -10.92 8.04 16.62
CA THR A 2 -11.05 8.25 15.18
C THR A 2 -9.66 8.16 14.59
N PHE A 3 -9.42 7.21 13.69
CA PHE A 3 -8.17 7.19 12.95
C PHE A 3 -8.11 8.41 12.02
N PRO A 4 -6.94 9.06 11.89
CA PRO A 4 -6.74 10.16 10.94
C PRO A 4 -7.05 9.70 9.50
N ASP A 5 -7.67 10.57 8.73
CA ASP A 5 -7.88 10.34 7.29
C ASP A 5 -6.57 10.44 6.51
N TYR A 6 -6.60 10.01 5.24
CA TYR A 6 -5.45 10.05 4.32
C TYR A 6 -4.70 11.39 4.32
N ASP A 7 -5.43 12.52 4.28
CA ASP A 7 -4.82 13.85 4.21
C ASP A 7 -4.02 14.19 5.48
N ALA A 8 -4.55 13.79 6.64
CA ALA A 8 -3.85 13.93 7.91
C ALA A 8 -2.61 13.02 7.98
N ILE A 9 -2.71 11.76 7.53
CA ILE A 9 -1.56 10.83 7.48
C ILE A 9 -0.47 11.36 6.55
N LYS A 10 -0.84 11.90 5.39
CA LYS A 10 0.08 12.54 4.45
C LYS A 10 0.77 13.75 5.07
N GLY A 11 0.02 14.60 5.76
CA GLY A 11 0.56 15.73 6.52
C GLY A 11 1.55 15.27 7.59
N TRP A 12 1.21 14.25 8.37
CA TRP A 12 2.06 13.72 9.44
C TRP A 12 3.33 13.06 8.91
N PHE A 13 3.25 12.35 7.79
CA PHE A 13 4.42 11.80 7.11
C PHE A 13 5.34 12.92 6.59
N ASN A 14 4.78 13.97 5.99
CA ASN A 14 5.54 15.13 5.54
C ASN A 14 6.22 15.89 6.69
N LEU A 15 5.54 15.99 7.83
CA LEU A 15 6.07 16.55 9.07
C LEU A 15 7.06 15.61 9.79
N LYS A 16 7.36 14.43 9.23
CA LYS A 16 8.17 13.37 9.85
C LYS A 16 7.70 12.92 11.23
N LEU A 17 6.41 13.12 11.52
CA LEU A 17 5.77 12.58 12.73
C LEU A 17 5.52 11.07 12.58
N TRP A 18 5.33 10.60 11.35
CA TRP A 18 5.02 9.22 11.02
C TRP A 18 6.11 8.58 10.16
N THR A 19 6.52 7.38 10.53
CA THR A 19 7.42 6.54 9.74
C THR A 19 6.62 5.72 8.71
N PRO A 20 7.26 5.24 7.63
CA PRO A 20 6.60 4.32 6.69
C PRO A 20 5.97 3.12 7.39
N GLU A 21 6.57 2.60 8.47
CA GLU A 21 5.98 1.53 9.28
C GLU A 21 4.63 1.91 9.93
N MET A 22 4.47 3.17 10.38
CA MET A 22 3.19 3.65 10.91
C MET A 22 2.15 3.82 9.80
N VAL A 23 2.56 4.30 8.62
CA VAL A 23 1.68 4.37 7.44
C VAL A 23 1.27 2.95 7.02
N ALA A 24 2.17 1.98 7.14
CA ALA A 24 1.89 0.58 6.86
C ALA A 24 0.83 0.01 7.81
N LYS A 25 0.94 0.29 9.12
CA LYS A 25 -0.10 -0.06 10.09
C LYS A 25 -1.46 0.57 9.77
N ALA A 26 -1.49 1.78 9.21
CA ALA A 26 -2.74 2.41 8.78
C ALA A 26 -3.38 1.67 7.58
N VAL A 27 -2.58 1.05 6.71
CA VAL A 27 -3.08 0.13 5.67
C VAL A 27 -3.67 -1.13 6.30
N GLU A 28 -2.98 -1.76 7.27
CA GLU A 28 -3.48 -2.94 7.98
C GLU A 28 -4.80 -2.66 8.71
N LEU A 29 -4.94 -1.47 9.28
CA LEU A 29 -6.13 -1.01 9.99
C LEU A 29 -7.24 -0.53 9.05
N LYS A 30 -7.06 -0.68 7.72
CA LYS A 30 -8.00 -0.26 6.68
C LYS A 30 -8.37 1.23 6.72
N VAL A 31 -7.47 2.04 7.24
CA VAL A 31 -7.61 3.51 7.29
C VAL A 31 -7.26 4.10 5.92
N ILE A 32 -6.26 3.51 5.26
CA ILE A 32 -5.83 3.85 3.91
C ILE A 32 -5.59 2.56 3.11
N THR A 33 -5.45 2.66 1.79
CA THR A 33 -5.13 1.53 0.92
C THR A 33 -3.63 1.48 0.61
N ALA A 34 -3.15 0.34 0.10
CA ALA A 34 -1.76 0.19 -0.36
C ALA A 34 -1.35 1.24 -1.43
N ASP A 35 -2.29 1.65 -2.27
CA ASP A 35 -2.09 2.71 -3.27
C ASP A 35 -1.88 4.08 -2.62
N GLN A 36 -2.66 4.38 -1.59
CA GLN A 36 -2.51 5.60 -0.79
C GLN A 36 -1.20 5.60 0.00
N TYR A 37 -0.79 4.44 0.55
CA TYR A 37 0.53 4.27 1.17
C TYR A 37 1.64 4.63 0.19
N LYS A 38 1.62 4.05 -1.01
CA LYS A 38 2.61 4.33 -2.06
C LYS A 38 2.64 5.81 -2.44
N THR A 39 1.49 6.47 -2.46
CA THR A 39 1.40 7.90 -2.72
C THR A 39 1.98 8.76 -1.58
N ILE A 40 1.87 8.32 -0.33
CA ILE A 40 2.40 9.04 0.84
C ILE A 40 3.90 8.82 0.98
N THR A 41 4.34 7.56 0.97
CA THR A 41 5.70 7.15 1.27
C THR A 41 6.61 7.17 0.05
N GLY A 42 6.03 7.07 -1.16
CA GLY A 42 6.78 6.83 -2.39
C GLY A 42 7.22 5.38 -2.57
N ASP A 43 6.95 4.52 -1.58
CA ASP A 43 7.43 3.14 -1.51
C ASP A 43 6.29 2.16 -1.75
N ASP A 44 6.61 1.01 -2.35
CA ASP A 44 5.60 -0.02 -2.55
C ASP A 44 5.25 -0.65 -1.20
N TYR A 45 3.96 -0.75 -0.88
CA TYR A 45 3.51 -1.30 0.39
C TYR A 45 3.88 -2.78 0.48
N GLN A 46 5.00 -3.08 1.11
CA GLN A 46 5.41 -4.44 1.43
C GLN A 46 4.87 -4.84 2.79
N ALA A 47 3.58 -5.13 2.87
CA ALA A 47 3.12 -6.02 3.92
C ALA A 47 3.85 -7.35 3.75
N MET A 48 4.70 -7.71 4.71
CA MET A 48 5.19 -9.08 4.87
C MET A 48 4.04 -10.04 5.27
N ALA A 49 2.93 -10.03 4.53
CA ALA A 49 1.74 -10.85 4.75
C ALA A 49 0.79 -10.81 3.55
N ALA A 50 1.29 -10.79 2.31
CA ALA A 50 0.46 -11.05 1.13
C ALA A 50 1.29 -11.65 -0.01
N ALA A 51 2.14 -12.63 0.31
CA ALA A 51 2.58 -13.56 -0.72
C ALA A 51 1.39 -14.43 -1.12
N SER A 52 0.57 -13.93 -2.04
CA SER A 52 -0.14 -14.69 -3.07
C SER A 52 -0.67 -13.74 -4.14
N THR A 53 0.14 -13.54 -5.18
CA THR A 53 -0.25 -13.52 -6.61
C THR A 53 -1.33 -12.50 -7.04
N THR A 54 -1.05 -11.57 -7.96
CA THR A 54 -0.62 -11.87 -9.34
C THR A 54 -0.15 -10.58 -10.02
N PRO A 55 1.06 -10.51 -10.62
CA PRO A 55 1.37 -9.50 -11.61
C PRO A 55 0.98 -9.99 -13.01
N THR A 56 0.36 -9.08 -13.77
CA THR A 56 0.48 -8.97 -15.22
C THR A 56 -0.20 -10.03 -16.08
N GLY A 57 -1.33 -9.64 -16.66
CA GLY A 57 -1.81 -10.27 -17.89
C GLY A 57 -0.80 -10.08 -19.02
N THR A 58 -0.56 -11.13 -19.80
CA THR A 58 -0.19 -11.02 -21.22
C THR A 58 -0.69 -12.26 -21.96
N ALA A 59 -1.61 -12.02 -22.88
CA ALA A 59 -2.01 -12.77 -24.08
C ALA A 59 -1.60 -14.26 -24.24
N ASN A 60 -2.61 -15.11 -24.45
CA ASN A 60 -2.81 -16.00 -25.60
C ASN A 60 -1.54 -16.56 -26.31
N VAL A 61 -1.32 -17.89 -26.27
CA VAL A 61 -1.41 -18.80 -27.45
C VAL A 61 -1.20 -20.28 -27.06
N THR A 62 -1.97 -21.13 -27.73
CA THR A 62 -2.09 -22.60 -27.77
C THR A 62 -0.78 -23.39 -27.92
N PRO A 63 -0.73 -24.66 -27.48
CA PRO A 63 0.05 -25.67 -28.18
C PRO A 63 -0.86 -26.76 -28.77
N THR A 64 -0.94 -26.77 -30.10
CA THR A 64 -1.27 -27.94 -30.91
C THR A 64 -0.05 -28.87 -30.93
N SER A 65 -0.24 -30.15 -30.59
CA SER A 65 0.36 -31.31 -31.27
C SER A 65 -0.10 -32.60 -30.61
#